data_AF-A0A2M7U9X6-F1
#
_entry.id   AF-A0A2M7U9X6-F1
#
_cell.length_a   1.000
_cell.length_b   1.000
_cell.length_c   1.000
_cell.angle_alpha   90.00
_cell.angle_beta   90.00
_cell.angle_gamma   90.00
#
_symmetry.space_group_name_H-M   'P 1'
#
loop_
_entity.id
_entity.type
_entity.pdbx_description
1 polymer ?
#
loop_
_entity_poly.entity_id
_entity_poly.type
_entity_poly.pdbx_seq_one_letter_code
_entity_poly.pdbx_strand_id
1 'polypeptide(L)' 'MNLPDTFIIHDEVQTALNERRPVLALESTIISHGMPYPDNLDF' A
#
# COMPACT_ATOMS: atom_id res chain seq x y z
N MET A 1 15.66 9.62 -3.25
CA MET A 1 15.66 9.38 -1.79
C MET A 1 16.43 8.09 -1.57
N ASN A 2 17.39 8.06 -0.64
CA ASN A 2 18.02 6.80 -0.24
C ASN A 2 17.17 6.21 0.88
N LEU A 3 16.38 5.21 0.53
CA LEU A 3 15.57 4.44 1.48
C LEU A 3 16.41 3.24 1.96
N PRO A 4 16.19 2.77 3.20
CA PRO A 4 16.86 1.57 3.68
C PRO A 4 16.39 0.35 2.88
N ASP A 5 17.23 -0.68 2.77
CA ASP A 5 16.90 -1.93 2.07
C ASP A 5 15.68 -2.66 2.64
N THR A 6 15.29 -2.33 3.88
CA THR A 6 14.09 -2.85 4.55
C THR A 6 12.80 -2.17 4.11
N PHE A 7 12.88 -1.06 3.38
CA PHE A 7 11.72 -0.37 2.85
C PHE A 7 11.43 -0.86 1.43
N ILE A 8 10.48 -1.78 1.32
CA ILE A 8 10.13 -2.44 0.07
C ILE A 8 8.93 -1.74 -0.57
N ILE A 9 9.07 -1.36 -1.84
CA ILE A 9 7.99 -0.80 -2.67
C ILE A 9 7.67 -1.82 -3.76
N HIS A 10 6.40 -2.18 -3.92
CA HIS A 10 5.97 -3.07 -5.00
C HIS A 10 6.17 -2.39 -6.38
N ASP A 11 6.54 -3.16 -7.40
CA ASP A 11 6.93 -2.67 -8.72
C ASP A 11 5.87 -1.76 -9.36
N GLU A 12 4.58 -2.08 -9.17
CA GLU A 12 3.47 -1.28 -9.67
C GLU A 12 3.43 0.13 -9.07
N VAL A 13 3.63 0.22 -7.75
CA VAL A 13 3.64 1.50 -7.04
C VAL A 13 4.89 2.29 -7.42
N GLN A 14 6.05 1.64 -7.51
CA GLN A 14 7.29 2.28 -7.97
C GLN A 14 7.15 2.87 -9.38
N THR A 15 6.49 2.13 -10.28
CA THR A 15 6.19 2.59 -11.65
C THR A 15 5.24 3.79 -11.63
N ALA A 16 4.15 3.73 -10.85
CA ALA A 16 3.19 4.83 -10.73
C ALA A 16 3.87 6.12 -10.23
N LEU A 17 4.75 6.02 -9.24
CA LEU A 17 5.50 7.15 -8.71
C LEU A 17 6.46 7.75 -9.75
N ASN A 18 7.17 6.91 -10.50
CA ASN A 18 8.09 7.35 -11.56
C ASN A 18 7.35 8.10 -12.69
N GLU A 19 6.16 7.63 -13.04
CA GLU A 19 5.28 8.24 -14.04
C GLU A 19 4.50 9.46 -13.51
N ARG A 20 4.66 9.80 -12.22
CA ARG A 20 3.86 10.83 -11.53
C ARG A 20 2.35 10.57 -11.58
N ARG A 21 1.94 9.31 -11.62
CA ARG A 21 0.55 8.91 -11.43
C ARG A 21 0.16 9.09 -9.95
N PRO A 22 -1.09 9.43 -9.65
CA PRO A 22 -1.57 9.51 -8.28
C PRO A 22 -1.51 8.13 -7.61
N VAL A 23 -1.09 8.11 -6.34
CA VAL A 23 -1.05 6.91 -5.49
C VAL A 23 -1.78 7.23 -4.19
N LEU A 24 -2.73 6.39 -3.81
CA LEU A 24 -3.41 6.47 -2.52
C LEU A 24 -2.81 5.41 -1.60
N ALA A 25 -2.28 5.84 -0.45
CA ALA A 25 -1.85 4.94 0.60
C ALA A 25 -3.05 4.53 1.48
N LEU A 26 -3.04 3.29 1.96
CA LEU A 26 -4.02 2.76 2.89
C LEU A 26 -3.31 2.12 4.08
N GLU A 27 -3.92 2.23 5.26
CA GLU A 27 -3.40 1.64 6.49
C GLU A 27 -3.83 0.17 6.60
N SER A 28 -2.95 -0.70 7.10
CA SER A 28 -3.30 -2.11 7.34
C SER A 28 -4.12 -2.34 8.61
N THR A 29 -4.02 -1.46 9.62
CA THR A 29 -4.74 -1.63 10.89
C THR A 29 -6.26 -1.67 10.70
N ILE A 30 -6.80 -0.82 9.82
CA ILE A 30 -8.24 -0.81 9.52
C ILE A 30 -8.68 -2.12 8.86
N ILE A 31 -7.85 -2.69 7.97
CA ILE A 31 -8.13 -3.96 7.29
C ILE A 31 -8.11 -5.12 8.31
N SER A 32 -7.13 -5.14 9.21
CA SER A 32 -6.96 -6.26 10.15
C SER A 32 -7.88 -6.22 11.37
N HIS A 33 -8.16 -5.03 11.92
CA HIS A 33 -8.84 -4.87 13.21
C HIS A 33 -10.05 -3.93 13.17
N GLY A 34 -10.21 -3.15 12.10
CA GLY A 34 -11.29 -2.17 11.97
C GLY A 34 -12.48 -2.66 11.14
N MET A 35 -12.24 -3.58 10.19
CA MET A 35 -13.26 -4.13 9.32
C MET A 35 -13.70 -5.52 9.81
N PRO A 36 -15.01 -5.83 9.75
CA PRO A 36 -15.50 -7.17 10.06
C PRO A 36 -15.02 -8.18 9.00
N TYR A 37 -14.82 -9.41 9.43
CA TYR A 37 -14.65 -10.54 8.51
C TYR A 37 -16.04 -10.97 7.98
N PRO A 38 -16.20 -11.28 6.68
CA PRO A 38 -15.17 -11.40 5.63
C PRO A 38 -14.90 -10.11 4.82
N ASP A 39 -15.58 -9.01 5.12
CA ASP A 39 -15.52 -7.77 4.32
C ASP A 39 -14.10 -7.20 4.15
N ASN A 40 -13.17 -7.54 5.06
CA ASN A 40 -11.77 -7.14 4.97
C ASN A 40 -10.95 -7.88 3.89
N LEU A 41 -11.45 -8.98 3.32
CA LEU A 41 -10.78 -9.73 2.26
C LEU A 41 -11.09 -9.22 0.85
N ASP A 42 -12.24 -8.56 0.69
CA ASP A 42 -12.75 -8.12 -0.62
C ASP A 42 -12.21 -6.73 -1.03
N PHE A 43 -11.26 -6.19 -0.26
CA PHE A 43 -10.68 -4.87 -0.47
C PHE A 43 -9.59 -4.85 -1.55
#